data_AF-C0MBA8-F1
#
_entry.id   AF-C0MBA8-F1
#
_cell.length_a   1.000
_cell.length_b   1.000
_cell.length_c   1.000
_cell.angle_alpha   90.00
_cell.angle_beta   90.00
_cell.angle_gamma   90.00
#
_symmetry.space_group_name_H-M   'P 1'
#
loop_
_entity.id
_entity.type
_entity.pdbx_description
1 polymer ?
#
loop_
_entity_poly.entity_id
_entity_poly.type
_entity_poly.pdbx_seq_one_letter_code
_entity_poly.pdbx_strand_id
1 'polypeptide(L)' 'MFNKKKKLQKSFNNINKHIDSLTLSEQEKRNLKGLLRNVKIRTRVA' A
#
# COMPACT_ATOMS: atom_id res chain seq x y z
N MET A 1 18.96 -10.28 11.71
CA MET A 1 17.80 -9.36 11.74
C MET A 1 17.24 -9.20 10.33
N PHE A 2 16.64 -10.27 9.78
CA PHE A 2 16.37 -10.40 8.35
C PHE A 2 14.87 -10.28 8.04
N ASN A 3 14.55 -9.61 6.93
CA ASN A 3 13.29 -9.65 6.19
C ASN A 3 12.01 -8.94 6.67
N LYS A 4 11.83 -8.50 7.92
CA LYS A 4 10.53 -7.89 8.32
C LYS A 4 10.18 -6.62 7.54
N LYS A 5 11.14 -5.68 7.39
CA LYS A 5 10.94 -4.44 6.60
C LYS A 5 10.72 -4.74 5.10
N LYS A 6 11.54 -5.62 4.51
CA LYS A 6 11.39 -6.03 3.10
C LYS A 6 10.04 -6.71 2.83
N LYS A 7 9.57 -7.57 3.75
CA LYS A 7 8.26 -8.24 3.66
C LYS A 7 7.12 -7.23 3.72
N LEU A 8 7.18 -6.27 4.65
CA LEU A 8 6.20 -5.19 4.74
C LEU A 8 6.16 -4.32 3.47
N GLN A 9 7.33 -3.90 2.96
CA GLN A 9 7.40 -3.16 1.70
C GLN A 9 6.75 -3.93 0.54
N LYS A 10 7.03 -5.24 0.43
CA LYS A 10 6.43 -6.10 -0.58
C LYS A 10 4.90 -6.17 -0.44
N SER A 11 4.39 -6.27 0.78
CA SER A 11 2.94 -6.23 1.04
C SER A 11 2.31 -4.91 0.58
N PHE A 12 2.90 -3.76 0.91
CA PHE A 12 2.40 -2.46 0.45
C PHE A 12 2.37 -2.36 -1.09
N ASN A 13 3.41 -2.84 -1.76
CA ASN A 13 3.46 -2.84 -3.21
C ASN A 13 2.39 -3.76 -3.83
N ASN A 14 2.16 -4.93 -3.24
CA ASN A 14 1.13 -5.86 -3.69
C ASN A 14 -0.28 -5.25 -3.53
N ILE A 15 -0.56 -4.62 -2.39
CA ILE A 15 -1.85 -3.96 -2.15
C ILE A 15 -2.05 -2.81 -3.14
N ASN A 16 -1.01 -2.00 -3.40
CA ASN A 16 -1.11 -0.92 -4.38
C ASN A 16 -1.43 -1.44 -5.79
N LYS A 17 -0.76 -2.51 -6.24
CA LYS A 17 -1.08 -3.17 -7.52
C LYS A 17 -2.49 -3.74 -7.55
N HIS A 18 -2.96 -4.28 -6.43
CA HIS A 18 -4.32 -4.80 -6.35
C HIS A 18 -5.35 -3.68 -6.49
N ILE A 19 -5.14 -2.53 -5.84
CA ILE A 19 -6.00 -1.34 -6.00
C ILE A 19 -6.09 -0.91 -7.48
N ASP A 20 -4.97 -0.97 -8.21
CA ASP A 20 -4.94 -0.64 -9.64
C ASP A 20 -5.83 -1.57 -10.48
N SER A 21 -5.96 -2.83 -10.07
CA SER A 21 -6.79 -3.84 -10.76
C SER A 21 -8.29 -3.79 -10.43
N LEU A 22 -8.69 -3.02 -9.42
CA LEU A 22 -10.09 -2.95 -9.01
C LEU A 22 -10.91 -2.12 -10.01
N THR A 23 -12.14 -2.55 -10.26
CA THR A 23 -13.15 -1.82 -11.05
C THR A 23 -13.78 -0.70 -10.21
N LEU A 24 -12.94 0.25 -9.79
CA LEU A 24 -13.31 1.45 -9.05
C LEU A 24 -13.02 2.70 -9.89
N SER A 25 -13.66 3.82 -9.56
CA SER A 25 -13.30 5.11 -10.15
C SER A 25 -11.86 5.51 -9.77
N GLU A 26 -11.24 6.37 -10.57
CA GLU A 26 -9.90 6.89 -10.26
C GLU A 26 -9.86 7.67 -8.94
N GLN A 27 -10.98 8.27 -8.54
CA GLN A 27 -11.09 8.95 -7.25
C GLN A 27 -11.07 7.96 -6.08
N GLU A 28 -11.83 6.86 -6.16
CA GLU A 28 -11.83 5.82 -5.15
C GLU A 28 -10.47 5.13 -5.04
N LYS A 29 -9.81 4.84 -6.17
CA LYS A 29 -8.43 4.32 -6.19
C LYS A 29 -7.46 5.26 -5.49
N ARG A 30 -7.53 6.57 -5.78
CA ARG A 30 -6.72 7.59 -5.09
C ARG A 30 -6.97 7.61 -3.57
N ASN A 31 -8.23 7.52 -3.15
CA ASN A 31 -8.59 7.48 -1.73
C ASN A 31 -7.98 6.25 -1.04
N LEU A 32 -8.10 5.06 -1.64
CA LEU A 32 -7.52 3.82 -1.10
C LEU A 32 -5.98 3.88 -1.02
N LYS A 33 -5.32 4.42 -2.05
CA LYS A 33 -3.86 4.63 -2.04
C LYS A 33 -3.44 5.63 -0.96
N GLY A 34 -4.24 6.67 -0.71
CA GLY A 34 -4.03 7.62 0.38
C GLY A 34 -4.07 6.93 1.76
N LEU A 35 -5.08 6.10 2.01
CA LEU A 35 -5.18 5.30 3.23
C LEU A 35 -3.99 4.35 3.39
N LEU A 36 -3.60 3.66 2.31
CA LEU A 36 -2.44 2.75 2.31
C LEU A 36 -1.13 3.47 2.66
N ARG A 37 -0.92 4.68 2.11
CA ARG A 37 0.23 5.53 2.43
C ARG A 37 0.25 5.91 3.91
N ASN A 38 -0.89 6.27 4.49
CA ASN A 38 -0.99 6.61 5.91
C ASN A 38 -0.58 5.43 6.81
N VAL A 39 -1.02 4.21 6.46
CA VAL A 39 -0.60 2.99 7.17
C VAL A 39 0.91 2.74 7.02
N LYS A 40 1.48 2.94 5.83
CA LYS A 40 2.93 2.78 5.57
C LYS A 40 3.79 3.72 6.43
N ILE A 41 3.37 4.98 6.56
CA ILE A 41 4.05 5.98 7.41
C ILE A 41 3.99 5.55 8.87
N ARG A 42 2.79 5.19 9.38
CA ARG A 42 2.59 4.80 10.79
C ARG A 42 3.34 3.51 11.16
N THR A 43 3.54 2.62 10.21
CA THR A 43 4.33 1.38 10.39
C THR A 43 5.85 1.59 10.25
N ARG A 44 6.32 2.83 10.01
CA ARG A 44 7.74 3.19 9.83
C ARG A 44 8.43 2.38 8.72
N VAL A 45 7.71 2.13 7.63
CA VAL A 45 8.19 1.44 6.42
C VAL A 45 8.50 2.45 5.30
N ALA A 46 8.26 3.75 5.54
CA ALA A 46 8.52 4.85 4.62
C ALA A 46 10.01 5.16 4.48
#